data_AF-A0A4R4P008-F1
#
_entry.id   AF-A0A4R4P008-F1
#
_cell.length_a   1.000
_cell.length_b   1.000
_cell.length_c   1.000
_cell.angle_alpha   90.00
_cell.angle_beta   90.00
_cell.angle_gamma   90.00
#
_symmetry.space_group_name_H-M   'P 1'
#
loop_
_entity.id
_entity.type
_entity.pdbx_description
1 polymer ?
#
loop_
_entity_poly.entity_id
_entity_poly.type
_entity_poly.pdbx_seq_one_letter_code
_entity_poly.pdbx_strand_id
1 'polypeptide(L)'
;KRQVSPLLAESLADLPPAFITTAGFDPLRDEGTEYAEALAAAGVDVTHLNHATLPHGHYNLQTIPGATAEAITTLTTHLKTALH
;
A
#
# COMPACT_ATOMS: atom_id res chain seq x y z
N LYS A 1 -5.99 -12.43 -18.18
CA LYS A 1 -5.99 -10.95 -18.18
C LYS A 1 -6.33 -10.36 -16.82
N ARG A 2 -7.33 -10.84 -16.07
CA ARG A 2 -7.63 -10.31 -14.71
C ARG A 2 -6.55 -10.58 -13.65
N GLN A 3 -5.81 -11.69 -13.77
CA GLN A 3 -4.70 -12.03 -12.85
C GLN A 3 -3.54 -11.02 -12.82
N VAL A 4 -3.39 -10.19 -13.86
CA VAL A 4 -2.34 -9.14 -13.91
C VAL A 4 -2.88 -7.74 -13.56
N SER A 5 -4.18 -7.63 -13.26
CA SER A 5 -4.87 -6.39 -12.93
C SER A 5 -5.86 -6.69 -11.79
N PRO A 6 -5.38 -6.85 -10.54
CA PRO A 6 -6.19 -7.34 -9.42
C PRO A 6 -7.39 -6.45 -9.09
N LEU A 7 -7.30 -5.15 -9.37
CA LEU A 7 -8.42 -4.21 -9.29
C LEU A 7 -9.64 -4.66 -10.11
N LEU A 8 -9.45 -5.45 -11.17
CA LEU A 8 -10.52 -5.97 -12.04
C LEU A 8 -10.99 -7.38 -11.66
N ALA A 9 -10.65 -7.86 -10.45
CA ALA A 9 -11.15 -9.13 -9.94
C ALA A 9 -12.69 -9.13 -9.87
N GLU A 10 -13.31 -10.31 -9.99
CA GLU A 10 -14.78 -10.44 -9.86
C GLU A 10 -15.26 -10.16 -8.43
N SER A 11 -14.42 -10.42 -7.45
CA SER A 11 -14.65 -10.12 -6.04
C SER A 11 -13.33 -9.79 -5.36
N LEU A 12 -13.38 -8.83 -4.42
CA LEU A 12 -12.31 -8.50 -3.49
C LEU A 12 -12.68 -8.85 -2.03
N ALA A 13 -13.83 -9.49 -1.82
CA ALA A 13 -14.28 -9.92 -0.50
C ALA A 13 -13.42 -11.08 0.04
N ASP A 14 -13.43 -11.24 1.37
CA ASP A 14 -12.75 -12.31 2.12
C ASP A 14 -11.22 -12.37 1.92
N LEU A 15 -10.61 -11.29 1.43
CA LEU A 15 -9.16 -11.14 1.38
C LEU A 15 -8.59 -10.81 2.77
N PRO A 16 -7.31 -11.13 3.04
CA PRO A 16 -6.65 -10.76 4.30
C PRO A 16 -6.60 -9.24 4.49
N PRO A 17 -6.46 -8.76 5.74
CA PRO A 17 -6.17 -7.35 6.01
C PRO A 17 -4.98 -6.85 5.20
N ALA A 18 -5.07 -5.62 4.70
CA ALA A 18 -4.09 -5.06 3.77
C ALA A 18 -3.48 -3.76 4.30
N PHE A 19 -2.16 -3.66 4.20
CA PHE A 19 -1.43 -2.40 4.34
C PHE A 19 -0.95 -1.96 2.96
N ILE A 20 -1.51 -0.88 2.43
CA ILE A 20 -1.19 -0.36 1.10
C ILE A 20 -0.47 0.97 1.24
N THR A 21 0.66 1.09 0.56
CA THR A 21 1.43 2.35 0.52
C THR A 21 1.47 2.86 -0.90
N THR A 22 1.34 4.17 -1.05
CA THR A 22 1.54 4.86 -2.33
C THR A 22 2.57 5.97 -2.15
N ALA A 23 3.13 6.45 -3.27
CA ALA A 23 4.13 7.52 -3.28
C ALA A 23 3.65 8.67 -4.17
N GLY A 24 3.88 9.91 -3.74
CA GLY A 24 3.28 11.08 -4.39
C GLY A 24 3.74 11.32 -5.83
N PHE A 25 4.98 10.95 -6.15
CA PHE A 25 5.57 11.05 -7.49
C PHE A 25 5.61 9.70 -8.23
N ASP A 26 4.72 8.78 -7.86
CA ASP A 26 4.61 7.44 -8.46
C ASP A 26 3.52 7.41 -9.54
N PRO A 27 3.80 6.98 -10.79
CA PRO A 27 2.75 6.80 -11.79
C PRO A 27 1.67 5.79 -11.39
N LEU A 28 1.97 4.86 -10.47
CA LEU A 28 1.04 3.84 -9.98
C LEU A 28 0.18 4.32 -8.80
N ARG A 29 0.38 5.55 -8.32
CA ARG A 29 -0.27 6.07 -7.12
C ARG A 29 -1.79 5.96 -7.17
N ASP A 30 -2.38 6.34 -8.30
CA ASP A 30 -3.83 6.42 -8.45
C ASP A 30 -4.44 5.01 -8.47
N GLU A 31 -3.84 4.06 -9.20
CA GLU A 31 -4.28 2.65 -9.20
C GLU A 31 -4.13 2.00 -7.81
N GLY A 32 -3.07 2.33 -7.08
CA GLY A 32 -2.87 1.85 -5.71
C GLY A 32 -3.91 2.41 -4.73
N THR A 33 -4.31 3.67 -4.92
CA THR A 33 -5.38 4.32 -4.14
C THR A 33 -6.73 3.68 -4.45
N GLU A 34 -7.05 3.51 -5.73
CA GLU A 34 -8.30 2.89 -6.18
C GLU A 34 -8.44 1.45 -5.66
N TYR A 35 -7.34 0.68 -5.65
CA TYR A 35 -7.35 -0.68 -5.10
C TYR A 35 -7.59 -0.71 -3.59
N ALA A 36 -7.01 0.24 -2.83
CA ALA A 36 -7.26 0.35 -1.40
C ALA A 36 -8.72 0.69 -1.09
N GLU A 37 -9.30 1.63 -1.84
CA GLU A 37 -10.71 2.00 -1.72
C GLU A 37 -11.63 0.82 -2.09
N ALA A 38 -11.31 0.10 -3.16
CA ALA A 38 -12.08 -1.06 -3.60
C ALA A 38 -12.05 -2.21 -2.58
N LEU A 39 -10.90 -2.47 -1.95
CA LEU A 39 -10.78 -3.45 -0.87
C LEU A 39 -11.60 -3.04 0.36
N ALA A 40 -11.51 -1.77 0.78
CA ALA A 40 -12.28 -1.26 1.91
C ALA A 40 -13.80 -1.35 1.63
N ALA A 41 -14.23 -1.01 0.42
CA ALA A 41 -15.62 -1.14 -0.01
C ALA A 41 -16.11 -2.60 -0.04
N ALA A 42 -15.22 -3.57 -0.26
CA ALA A 42 -15.50 -4.99 -0.18
C ALA A 42 -15.49 -5.56 1.25
N GLY A 43 -15.26 -4.72 2.27
CA GLY A 43 -15.27 -5.09 3.68
C GLY A 43 -13.93 -5.61 4.21
N VAL A 44 -12.83 -5.46 3.46
CA VAL A 44 -11.48 -5.80 3.92
C VAL A 44 -10.98 -4.72 4.87
N ASP A 45 -10.28 -5.11 5.95
CA ASP A 45 -9.57 -4.17 6.82
C ASP A 45 -8.34 -3.62 6.09
N VAL A 46 -8.34 -2.32 5.77
CA VAL A 46 -7.32 -1.68 4.95
C VAL A 46 -6.73 -0.48 5.68
N THR A 47 -5.41 -0.47 5.82
CA THR A 47 -4.65 0.72 6.13
C THR A 47 -3.97 1.23 4.87
N HIS A 48 -4.34 2.43 4.40
CA HIS A 48 -3.71 3.09 3.25
C HIS A 48 -2.91 4.32 3.70
N LEU A 49 -1.66 4.43 3.24
CA LEU A 49 -0.79 5.56 3.50
C LEU A 49 -0.16 6.07 2.21
N ASN A 50 -0.30 7.38 1.93
CA ASN A 50 0.37 8.03 0.81
C ASN A 50 1.56 8.87 1.29
N HIS A 51 2.75 8.54 0.79
CA HIS A 51 3.98 9.29 1.03
C HIS A 51 4.14 10.38 -0.03
N ALA A 52 3.48 11.52 0.20
CA ALA A 52 3.26 12.56 -0.82
C ALA A 52 4.54 13.14 -1.47
N THR A 53 5.70 13.02 -0.83
CA THR A 53 6.96 13.58 -1.32
C THR A 53 7.93 12.52 -1.87
N LEU A 54 7.57 11.24 -1.80
CA LEU A 54 8.47 10.15 -2.18
C LEU A 54 8.24 9.69 -3.63
N PRO A 55 9.28 9.18 -4.31
CA PRO A 55 9.15 8.58 -5.64
C PRO A 55 8.76 7.10 -5.57
N HIS A 56 8.41 6.55 -6.74
CA HIS A 56 8.30 5.11 -6.93
C HIS A 56 9.60 4.40 -6.49
N GLY A 57 9.44 3.27 -5.79
CA GLY A 57 10.57 2.43 -5.37
C GLY A 57 11.39 2.95 -4.19
N HIS A 58 10.95 4.01 -3.49
CA HIS A 58 11.68 4.59 -2.35
C HIS A 58 12.04 3.57 -1.25
N TYR A 59 11.24 2.52 -1.06
CA TYR A 59 11.52 1.43 -0.11
C TYR A 59 12.84 0.67 -0.38
N ASN A 60 13.40 0.77 -1.59
CA ASN A 60 14.72 0.20 -1.90
C ASN A 60 15.88 1.09 -1.42
N LEU A 61 15.59 2.32 -0.99
CA LEU A 61 16.58 3.32 -0.60
C LEU A 61 16.72 3.38 0.93
N GLN A 62 16.80 2.23 1.58
CA GLN A 62 16.67 2.06 3.03
C GLN A 62 17.72 2.82 3.86
N THR A 63 18.85 3.18 3.25
CA THR A 63 19.92 3.93 3.89
C THR A 63 19.74 5.45 3.80
N ILE A 64 18.75 5.93 3.03
CA ILE A 64 18.43 7.35 2.91
C ILE A 64 17.58 7.77 4.14
N PRO A 65 18.06 8.73 4.95
CA PRO A 65 17.33 9.21 6.12
C PRO A 65 16.09 10.05 5.74
N GLY A 66 15.28 10.39 6.73
CA GLY A 66 14.07 11.20 6.57
C GLY A 66 12.87 10.35 6.17
N ALA A 67 12.04 10.89 5.26
CA ALA A 67 10.73 10.30 4.93
C ALA A 67 10.79 8.83 4.47
N THR A 68 11.86 8.40 3.78
CA THR A 68 12.04 6.98 3.42
C THR A 68 12.24 6.10 4.66
N ALA A 69 13.09 6.52 5.59
CA ALA A 69 13.34 5.77 6.82
C ALA A 69 12.06 5.71 7.69
N GLU A 70 11.33 6.82 7.80
CA GLU A 70 10.03 6.88 8.47
C GLU A 70 9.02 5.92 7.84
N ALA A 71 8.91 5.91 6.51
CA ALA A 71 8.04 5.00 5.76
C ALA A 71 8.33 3.51 6.03
N ILE A 72 9.61 3.15 6.18
CA ILE A 72 10.05 1.79 6.54
C ILE A 72 9.70 1.46 7.98
N THR A 73 9.93 2.40 8.91
CA THR A 73 9.54 2.22 10.32
C THR A 73 8.02 2.01 10.43
N THR A 74 7.21 2.84 9.77
CA THR A 74 5.75 2.67 9.79
C THR A 74 5.31 1.31 9.25
N LEU A 75 5.85 0.88 8.10
CA LEU A 75 5.53 -0.42 7.51
C LEU A 75 5.88 -1.58 8.46
N THR A 76 7.09 -1.57 9.01
CA THR A 76 7.57 -2.67 9.87
C THR A 76 6.86 -2.69 11.23
N THR A 77 6.52 -1.53 11.80
CA THR A 77 5.66 -1.43 12.99
C THR A 77 4.28 -2.00 12.72
N HIS A 78 3.64 -1.62 11.60
CA HIS A 78 2.32 -2.14 11.25
C HIS A 78 2.34 -3.66 11.07
N LEU A 79 3.32 -4.19 10.33
CA LEU A 79 3.48 -5.63 10.14
C LEU A 79 3.64 -6.37 11.47
N LYS A 80 4.44 -5.81 12.40
CA LYS A 80 4.61 -6.39 13.73
C LYS A 80 3.28 -6.45 14.49
N THR A 81 2.51 -5.37 14.48
CA THR A 81 1.20 -5.31 15.15
C THR A 81 0.16 -6.25 14.52
N ALA A 82 0.24 -6.47 13.20
CA ALA A 82 -0.69 -7.37 12.53
C ALA A 82 -0.43 -8.87 12.80
N LEU A 83 0.80 -9.22 13.18
CA LEU A 83 1.24 -10.61 13.33
C LEU A 83 1.54 -11.05 14.78
N HIS A 84 1.51 -10.12 15.74
CA HIS A 84 1.81 -10.37 17.15
C HIS A 84 0.76 -9.73 18.06
#